data_AF-A0A7W0D3H5-F1
#
_entry.id   AF-A0A7W0D3H5-F1
#
_cell.length_a   1.000
_cell.length_b   1.000
_cell.length_c   1.000
_cell.angle_alpha   90.00
_cell.angle_beta   90.00
_cell.angle_gamma   90.00
#
_symmetry.space_group_name_H-M   'P 1'
#
loop_
_entity.id
_entity.type
_entity.pdbx_description
1 polymer ?
#
loop_
_entity_poly.entity_id
_entity_poly.type
_entity_poly.pdbx_seq_one_letter_code
_entity_poly.pdbx_strand_id
1 'polypeptide(L)'
;MAEGSSTKSIGFASHAEGSKTVAYGLASHTEGTQTKTTVDGINAHAEGEGNIASGRASHVEGGGVDSIGRPFPNLASGNSSHAEGLGNIASGLAAHVEGIVAIASGDGAHAEGAESTASGFAGHAEGQIARAIGDASHAEGFNTTASGQASHSEGRLTTASGRSSHAEGFTTTASGIASHAEGQGTTAGGVASHAEGEGATASGEASHAEGSSTIASGVASHAEGNGTQASGPVSHAEGAGTIASGLNSHAEGILTTSSGTASHSEGIQTSTNGHIGAHIMGTTGKADSDFSWFLANGLLDDGTGNNLAAKIIGSGLNNGKGFADVGWFGGGADFAEMFETLDGQPIDVGYMVTLDGEGDRIRKAKSNDHYLLGITSANPSFLANSGELRWKDKFMTDEWGRILLQNVLVPAVLDNKGKVIIPERMEARPRINPRYNAAQSYKARSQRLEWVAVGLLGQILVRDDGTCLPKGYCKPNDEGIATSSSVGYRVMKRTGPNQILVMVQPVQLG
;
A
#
# COMPACT_ATOMS: atom_id res chain seq x y z
N MET A 1 -21.09 -57.64 43.70
CA MET A 1 -20.78 -57.60 45.14
C MET A 1 -21.17 -56.22 45.65
N ALA A 2 -21.91 -56.14 46.76
CA ALA A 2 -22.32 -54.88 47.36
C ALA A 2 -21.77 -54.80 48.78
N GLU A 3 -20.91 -53.82 49.05
CA GLU A 3 -20.32 -53.53 50.34
C GLU A 3 -20.84 -52.17 50.84
N GLY A 4 -21.08 -52.03 52.14
CA GLY A 4 -21.54 -50.77 52.75
C GLY A 4 -23.06 -50.61 52.90
N SER A 5 -23.52 -49.35 53.02
CA SER A 5 -24.89 -49.02 53.47
C SER A 5 -25.80 -48.57 52.32
N SER A 6 -26.96 -49.20 52.18
CA SER A 6 -27.92 -48.90 51.09
C SER A 6 -27.32 -48.99 49.68
N THR A 7 -26.30 -49.82 49.48
CA THR A 7 -25.64 -50.04 48.19
C THR A 7 -26.33 -51.15 47.40
N LYS A 8 -26.27 -51.09 46.06
CA LYS A 8 -26.84 -52.11 45.17
C LYS A 8 -25.85 -52.46 44.06
N SER A 9 -25.56 -53.74 43.87
CA SER A 9 -24.78 -54.26 42.74
C SER A 9 -25.62 -55.32 42.03
N ILE A 10 -25.92 -55.06 40.76
CA ILE A 10 -26.73 -55.86 39.86
C ILE A 10 -25.91 -55.97 38.56
N GLY A 11 -25.75 -57.17 38.00
CA GLY A 11 -24.87 -57.41 36.85
C GLY A 11 -23.74 -58.41 37.15
N PHE A 12 -23.25 -59.12 36.12
CA PHE A 12 -22.16 -60.07 36.29
C PHE A 12 -20.85 -59.33 36.55
N ALA A 13 -20.09 -59.78 37.56
CA ALA A 13 -18.85 -59.16 38.01
C ALA A 13 -18.94 -57.66 38.40
N SER A 14 -20.13 -57.13 38.73
CA SER A 14 -20.25 -55.76 39.24
C SER A 14 -19.85 -55.65 40.71
N HIS A 15 -19.33 -54.49 41.12
CA HIS A 15 -18.96 -54.16 42.50
C HIS A 15 -19.49 -52.77 42.86
N ALA A 16 -20.11 -52.63 44.03
CA ALA A 16 -20.57 -51.36 44.59
C ALA A 16 -20.15 -51.26 46.06
N GLU A 17 -19.42 -50.23 46.43
CA GLU A 17 -18.90 -49.95 47.78
C GLU A 17 -19.43 -48.61 48.31
N GLY A 18 -19.42 -48.42 49.64
CA GLY A 18 -19.67 -47.12 50.28
C GLY A 18 -21.10 -46.91 50.82
N SER A 19 -21.73 -45.78 50.51
CA SER A 19 -23.09 -45.44 50.97
C SER A 19 -23.97 -44.90 49.86
N LYS A 20 -25.14 -45.53 49.65
CA LYS A 20 -26.14 -45.18 48.63
C LYS A 20 -25.64 -45.28 47.17
N THR A 21 -24.64 -46.11 46.90
CA THR A 21 -24.09 -46.36 45.55
C THR A 21 -24.84 -47.46 44.81
N VAL A 22 -24.84 -47.39 43.47
CA VAL A 22 -25.57 -48.35 42.62
C VAL A 22 -24.79 -48.72 41.36
N ALA A 23 -24.49 -50.00 41.16
CA ALA A 23 -23.89 -50.55 39.94
C ALA A 23 -24.84 -51.54 39.23
N TYR A 24 -25.14 -51.33 37.94
CA TYR A 24 -26.02 -52.17 37.11
C TYR A 24 -25.32 -52.89 35.92
N GLY A 25 -24.12 -52.43 35.52
CA GLY A 25 -23.42 -52.89 34.31
C GLY A 25 -22.63 -54.20 34.45
N LEU A 26 -22.27 -54.81 33.32
CA LEU A 26 -21.31 -55.91 33.29
C LEU A 26 -19.92 -55.39 33.70
N ALA A 27 -19.29 -56.01 34.70
CA ALA A 27 -17.98 -55.62 35.22
C ALA A 27 -17.86 -54.12 35.60
N SER A 28 -18.95 -53.52 36.07
CA SER A 28 -18.98 -52.11 36.52
C SER A 28 -18.53 -51.96 37.98
N HIS A 29 -17.82 -50.88 38.30
CA HIS A 29 -17.36 -50.54 39.65
C HIS A 29 -17.93 -49.20 40.13
N THR A 30 -18.38 -49.10 41.39
CA THR A 30 -18.72 -47.82 41.99
C THR A 30 -18.33 -47.72 43.46
N GLU A 31 -17.80 -46.57 43.85
CA GLU A 31 -17.48 -46.21 45.24
C GLU A 31 -17.99 -44.79 45.52
N GLY A 32 -18.38 -44.48 46.76
CA GLY A 32 -18.86 -43.15 47.09
C GLY A 32 -19.58 -43.06 48.43
N THR A 33 -19.75 -41.84 48.94
CA THR A 33 -20.49 -41.61 50.18
C THR A 33 -21.45 -40.42 50.02
N GLN A 34 -22.51 -40.40 50.84
CA GLN A 34 -23.43 -39.26 51.03
C GLN A 34 -24.36 -38.89 49.86
N THR A 35 -23.96 -39.11 48.62
CA THR A 35 -24.68 -38.79 47.39
C THR A 35 -24.79 -40.04 46.49
N LYS A 36 -25.84 -40.15 45.68
CA LYS A 36 -26.21 -41.39 44.97
C LYS A 36 -25.34 -41.61 43.72
N THR A 37 -24.12 -42.12 43.89
CA THR A 37 -23.23 -42.50 42.77
C THR A 37 -23.77 -43.72 42.02
N THR A 38 -23.84 -43.65 40.68
CA THR A 38 -24.51 -44.64 39.83
C THR A 38 -23.66 -45.05 38.63
N VAL A 39 -23.59 -46.36 38.34
CA VAL A 39 -22.99 -46.91 37.12
C VAL A 39 -23.97 -47.82 36.39
N ASP A 40 -24.14 -47.57 35.09
CA ASP A 40 -24.99 -48.38 34.18
C ASP A 40 -24.20 -48.94 32.97
N GLY A 41 -23.02 -48.37 32.69
CA GLY A 41 -22.17 -48.78 31.57
C GLY A 41 -21.44 -50.11 31.79
N ILE A 42 -21.16 -50.83 30.70
CA ILE A 42 -20.28 -52.02 30.70
C ILE A 42 -18.83 -51.56 30.93
N ASN A 43 -18.11 -52.18 31.86
CA ASN A 43 -16.74 -51.82 32.26
C ASN A 43 -16.58 -50.36 32.75
N ALA A 44 -17.67 -49.73 33.21
CA ALA A 44 -17.62 -48.35 33.68
C ALA A 44 -17.24 -48.25 35.15
N HIS A 45 -16.62 -47.13 35.53
CA HIS A 45 -16.21 -46.80 36.89
C HIS A 45 -16.80 -45.44 37.29
N ALA A 46 -17.46 -45.35 38.46
CA ALA A 46 -17.74 -44.06 39.10
C ALA A 46 -17.34 -44.05 40.58
N GLU A 47 -16.46 -43.13 40.95
CA GLU A 47 -16.01 -42.90 42.33
C GLU A 47 -16.39 -41.49 42.81
N GLY A 48 -16.45 -41.27 44.13
CA GLY A 48 -16.74 -39.97 44.73
C GLY A 48 -18.23 -39.67 44.95
N GLU A 49 -18.63 -38.40 44.89
CA GLU A 49 -19.93 -37.91 45.37
C GLU A 49 -20.94 -37.60 44.25
N GLY A 50 -21.87 -38.54 44.00
CA GLY A 50 -23.11 -38.31 43.26
C GLY A 50 -22.99 -38.57 41.75
N ASN A 51 -21.83 -39.07 41.34
CA ASN A 51 -21.41 -39.22 39.97
C ASN A 51 -22.20 -40.28 39.19
N ILE A 52 -22.27 -40.12 37.87
CA ILE A 52 -22.97 -41.06 36.98
C ILE A 52 -22.05 -41.48 35.83
N ALA A 53 -21.74 -42.77 35.73
CA ALA A 53 -21.05 -43.35 34.58
C ALA A 53 -21.98 -44.31 33.80
N SER A 54 -22.45 -43.91 32.61
CA SER A 54 -23.39 -44.71 31.81
C SER A 54 -22.85 -45.17 30.46
N GLY A 55 -21.73 -44.60 30.00
CA GLY A 55 -21.04 -45.04 28.78
C GLY A 55 -20.29 -46.36 28.97
N ARG A 56 -20.09 -47.12 27.88
CA ARG A 56 -19.19 -48.30 27.93
C ARG A 56 -17.77 -47.84 28.23
N ALA A 57 -17.11 -48.44 29.22
CA ALA A 57 -15.76 -48.11 29.63
C ALA A 57 -15.56 -46.63 30.00
N SER A 58 -16.61 -45.96 30.48
CA SER A 58 -16.49 -44.59 30.97
C SER A 58 -15.98 -44.55 32.42
N HIS A 59 -15.32 -43.45 32.77
CA HIS A 59 -14.74 -43.21 34.10
C HIS A 59 -15.25 -41.88 34.66
N VAL A 60 -15.59 -41.84 35.94
CA VAL A 60 -15.97 -40.60 36.62
C VAL A 60 -15.37 -40.56 38.02
N GLU A 61 -14.75 -39.45 38.39
CA GLU A 61 -14.20 -39.23 39.72
C GLU A 61 -14.50 -37.82 40.25
N GLY A 62 -14.29 -37.58 41.55
CA GLY A 62 -14.62 -36.32 42.21
C GLY A 62 -16.10 -36.18 42.56
N GLY A 63 -16.75 -35.12 42.11
CA GLY A 63 -18.09 -34.72 42.56
C GLY A 63 -18.05 -34.09 43.95
N GLY A 64 -19.21 -33.62 44.43
CA GLY A 64 -19.30 -33.01 45.76
C GLY A 64 -20.66 -32.42 46.05
N VAL A 65 -20.72 -31.60 47.10
CA VAL A 65 -21.91 -30.83 47.48
C VAL A 65 -21.54 -29.36 47.71
N ASP A 66 -22.46 -28.43 47.46
CA ASP A 66 -22.27 -27.02 47.86
C ASP A 66 -22.43 -26.80 49.38
N SER A 67 -22.28 -25.55 49.80
CA SER A 67 -22.38 -25.12 51.19
C SER A 67 -23.75 -25.38 51.86
N ILE A 68 -24.77 -25.74 51.09
CA ILE A 68 -26.10 -26.11 51.59
C ILE A 68 -26.47 -27.58 51.28
N GLY A 69 -25.51 -28.39 50.82
CA GLY A 69 -25.66 -29.82 50.60
C GLY A 69 -26.27 -30.23 49.25
N ARG A 70 -26.39 -29.32 48.28
CA ARG A 70 -26.85 -29.69 46.93
C ARG A 70 -25.72 -30.38 46.17
N PRO A 71 -25.98 -31.50 45.49
CA PRO A 71 -24.94 -32.25 44.79
C PRO A 71 -24.45 -31.53 43.52
N PHE A 72 -23.15 -31.64 43.26
CA PHE A 72 -22.45 -31.22 42.04
C PHE A 72 -21.83 -32.46 41.36
N PRO A 73 -22.66 -33.36 40.83
CA PRO A 73 -22.18 -34.62 40.29
C PRO A 73 -21.57 -34.45 38.90
N ASN A 74 -20.57 -35.25 38.61
CA ASN A 74 -20.04 -35.44 37.26
C ASN A 74 -20.83 -36.52 36.51
N LEU A 75 -20.90 -36.40 35.18
CA LEU A 75 -21.57 -37.34 34.29
C LEU A 75 -20.62 -37.75 33.15
N ALA A 76 -20.30 -39.04 33.02
CA ALA A 76 -19.67 -39.60 31.83
C ALA A 76 -20.60 -40.62 31.14
N SER A 77 -21.27 -40.17 30.08
CA SER A 77 -22.27 -40.95 29.35
C SER A 77 -21.80 -41.41 27.96
N GLY A 78 -20.74 -40.81 27.42
CA GLY A 78 -20.10 -41.27 26.19
C GLY A 78 -19.33 -42.57 26.39
N ASN A 79 -19.23 -43.40 25.35
CA ASN A 79 -18.35 -44.57 25.41
C ASN A 79 -16.90 -44.09 25.59
N SER A 80 -16.14 -44.71 26.49
CA SER A 80 -14.77 -44.34 26.81
C SER A 80 -14.58 -42.89 27.27
N SER A 81 -15.64 -42.20 27.72
CA SER A 81 -15.53 -40.83 28.21
C SER A 81 -15.05 -40.79 29.67
N HIS A 82 -14.40 -39.69 30.04
CA HIS A 82 -13.87 -39.45 31.38
C HIS A 82 -14.32 -38.07 31.88
N ALA A 83 -14.85 -38.00 33.11
CA ALA A 83 -15.17 -36.73 33.77
C ALA A 83 -14.62 -36.69 35.22
N GLU A 84 -13.82 -35.68 35.55
CA GLU A 84 -13.22 -35.47 36.88
C GLU A 84 -13.43 -34.03 37.36
N GLY A 85 -13.50 -33.79 38.68
CA GLY A 85 -13.74 -32.44 39.24
C GLY A 85 -15.16 -32.24 39.80
N LEU A 86 -15.85 -31.14 39.50
CA LEU A 86 -17.16 -30.79 40.09
C LEU A 86 -18.21 -30.36 39.04
N GLY A 87 -19.29 -31.12 38.89
CA GLY A 87 -20.43 -30.73 38.04
C GLY A 87 -20.20 -30.86 36.53
N ASN A 88 -19.25 -31.70 36.11
CA ASN A 88 -18.80 -31.83 34.72
C ASN A 88 -19.62 -32.84 33.90
N ILE A 89 -19.68 -32.65 32.57
CA ILE A 89 -20.44 -33.52 31.66
C ILE A 89 -19.58 -33.94 30.45
N ALA A 90 -19.23 -35.23 30.37
CA ALA A 90 -18.53 -35.86 29.25
C ALA A 90 -19.48 -36.84 28.50
N SER A 91 -20.10 -36.39 27.41
CA SER A 91 -21.14 -37.15 26.69
C SER A 91 -20.76 -37.66 25.29
N GLY A 92 -19.68 -37.16 24.70
CA GLY A 92 -19.16 -37.66 23.41
C GLY A 92 -18.34 -38.95 23.55
N LEU A 93 -18.21 -39.72 22.46
CA LEU A 93 -17.30 -40.88 22.42
C LEU A 93 -15.87 -40.41 22.72
N ALA A 94 -15.21 -41.01 23.71
CA ALA A 94 -13.85 -40.67 24.14
C ALA A 94 -13.67 -39.20 24.55
N ALA A 95 -14.75 -38.53 24.99
CA ALA A 95 -14.67 -37.17 25.51
C ALA A 95 -14.00 -37.11 26.90
N HIS A 96 -13.22 -36.06 27.17
CA HIS A 96 -12.54 -35.82 28.44
C HIS A 96 -12.97 -34.49 29.06
N VAL A 97 -13.21 -34.45 30.37
CA VAL A 97 -13.52 -33.21 31.08
C VAL A 97 -12.85 -33.17 32.46
N GLU A 98 -12.13 -32.08 32.75
CA GLU A 98 -11.57 -31.77 34.07
C GLU A 98 -11.98 -30.35 34.50
N GLY A 99 -12.25 -30.13 35.79
CA GLY A 99 -12.49 -28.79 36.35
C GLY A 99 -13.86 -28.60 36.99
N ILE A 100 -14.54 -27.48 36.74
CA ILE A 100 -15.79 -27.09 37.41
C ILE A 100 -16.85 -26.66 36.39
N VAL A 101 -17.96 -27.40 36.33
CA VAL A 101 -19.12 -27.12 35.45
C VAL A 101 -18.71 -27.06 33.96
N ALA A 102 -17.72 -27.86 33.57
CA ALA A 102 -17.24 -27.98 32.20
C ALA A 102 -18.03 -29.07 31.42
N ILE A 103 -18.09 -28.93 30.09
CA ILE A 103 -18.87 -29.81 29.21
C ILE A 103 -18.03 -30.23 28.00
N ALA A 104 -17.83 -31.53 27.78
CA ALA A 104 -17.36 -32.08 26.52
C ALA A 104 -18.42 -33.00 25.90
N SER A 105 -19.05 -32.56 24.81
CA SER A 105 -20.13 -33.29 24.14
C SER A 105 -19.79 -33.79 22.74
N GLY A 106 -18.71 -33.29 22.13
CA GLY A 106 -18.21 -33.79 20.86
C GLY A 106 -17.42 -35.10 21.03
N ASP A 107 -17.40 -35.94 20.01
CA ASP A 107 -16.56 -37.13 20.00
C ASP A 107 -15.07 -36.72 20.02
N GLY A 108 -14.30 -37.26 20.97
CA GLY A 108 -12.91 -36.92 21.22
C GLY A 108 -12.69 -35.51 21.77
N ALA A 109 -13.75 -34.82 22.19
CA ALA A 109 -13.63 -33.46 22.72
C ALA A 109 -13.00 -33.43 24.12
N HIS A 110 -12.27 -32.35 24.42
CA HIS A 110 -11.63 -32.13 25.72
C HIS A 110 -12.03 -30.76 26.27
N ALA A 111 -12.56 -30.69 27.49
CA ALA A 111 -12.83 -29.43 28.18
C ALA A 111 -12.14 -29.40 29.55
N GLU A 112 -11.31 -28.40 29.80
CA GLU A 112 -10.60 -28.17 31.05
C GLU A 112 -10.94 -26.78 31.62
N GLY A 113 -11.03 -26.67 32.95
CA GLY A 113 -11.21 -25.39 33.65
C GLY A 113 -12.64 -25.14 34.14
N ALA A 114 -13.06 -23.88 34.16
CA ALA A 114 -14.32 -23.46 34.78
C ALA A 114 -15.34 -23.01 33.72
N GLU A 115 -16.49 -23.66 33.65
CA GLU A 115 -17.55 -23.35 32.68
C GLU A 115 -17.09 -23.45 31.21
N SER A 116 -16.02 -24.22 30.93
CA SER A 116 -15.55 -24.46 29.57
C SER A 116 -16.45 -25.45 28.83
N THR A 117 -16.56 -25.30 27.52
CA THR A 117 -17.43 -26.14 26.66
C THR A 117 -16.71 -26.54 25.39
N ALA A 118 -16.53 -27.84 25.18
CA ALA A 118 -16.04 -28.43 23.94
C ALA A 118 -17.13 -29.29 23.28
N SER A 119 -17.78 -28.78 22.23
CA SER A 119 -18.90 -29.47 21.57
C SER A 119 -18.61 -29.93 20.13
N GLY A 120 -17.53 -29.46 19.51
CA GLY A 120 -17.11 -29.92 18.18
C GLY A 120 -16.41 -31.27 18.24
N PHE A 121 -16.41 -32.02 17.13
CA PHE A 121 -15.59 -33.24 17.00
C PHE A 121 -14.13 -32.90 17.26
N ALA A 122 -13.46 -33.58 18.19
CA ALA A 122 -12.08 -33.30 18.60
C ALA A 122 -11.82 -31.83 18.99
N GLY A 123 -12.83 -31.11 19.51
CA GLY A 123 -12.65 -29.75 20.02
C GLY A 123 -11.94 -29.73 21.38
N HIS A 124 -11.14 -28.69 21.64
CA HIS A 124 -10.42 -28.50 22.90
C HIS A 124 -10.76 -27.13 23.51
N ALA A 125 -11.25 -27.09 24.75
CA ALA A 125 -11.55 -25.85 25.45
C ALA A 125 -10.85 -25.81 26.81
N GLU A 126 -9.98 -24.83 27.06
CA GLU A 126 -9.22 -24.70 28.32
C GLU A 126 -9.40 -23.32 28.94
N GLY A 127 -9.65 -23.25 30.25
CA GLY A 127 -9.73 -21.99 30.99
C GLY A 127 -11.15 -21.66 31.48
N GLN A 128 -11.50 -20.38 31.54
CA GLN A 128 -12.77 -19.93 32.11
C GLN A 128 -13.73 -19.45 31.03
N ILE A 129 -14.89 -20.08 30.89
CA ILE A 129 -15.92 -19.76 29.87
C ILE A 129 -15.34 -19.91 28.44
N ALA A 130 -14.33 -20.76 28.25
CA ALA A 130 -13.76 -21.08 26.94
C ALA A 130 -14.72 -21.99 26.15
N ARG A 131 -14.94 -21.72 24.86
CA ARG A 131 -15.93 -22.43 24.03
C ARG A 131 -15.35 -22.90 22.71
N ALA A 132 -15.04 -24.19 22.60
CA ALA A 132 -14.63 -24.86 21.36
C ALA A 132 -15.81 -25.59 20.72
N ILE A 133 -16.49 -24.91 19.80
CA ILE A 133 -17.76 -25.35 19.21
C ILE A 133 -17.55 -26.00 17.84
N GLY A 134 -16.55 -25.55 17.07
CA GLY A 134 -16.26 -26.10 15.75
C GLY A 134 -15.46 -27.41 15.80
N ASP A 135 -15.56 -28.21 14.74
CA ASP A 135 -14.77 -29.44 14.62
C ASP A 135 -13.27 -29.12 14.58
N ALA A 136 -12.47 -29.83 15.38
CA ALA A 136 -11.05 -29.61 15.59
C ALA A 136 -10.70 -28.18 16.02
N SER A 137 -11.65 -27.45 16.65
CA SER A 137 -11.41 -26.11 17.17
C SER A 137 -10.69 -26.13 18.52
N HIS A 138 -9.94 -25.07 18.82
CA HIS A 138 -9.26 -24.88 20.10
C HIS A 138 -9.61 -23.50 20.68
N ALA A 139 -10.08 -23.46 21.92
CA ALA A 139 -10.36 -22.22 22.64
C ALA A 139 -9.66 -22.23 24.00
N GLU A 140 -8.77 -21.29 24.26
CA GLU A 140 -8.04 -21.19 25.53
C GLU A 140 -8.14 -19.79 26.16
N GLY A 141 -8.15 -19.70 27.49
CA GLY A 141 -8.16 -18.43 28.22
C GLY A 141 -9.49 -18.02 28.86
N PHE A 142 -9.80 -16.71 28.89
CA PHE A 142 -11.00 -16.18 29.55
C PHE A 142 -12.04 -15.70 28.54
N ASN A 143 -13.19 -16.37 28.52
CA ASN A 143 -14.34 -16.05 27.68
C ASN A 143 -13.94 -15.98 26.19
N THR A 144 -13.27 -17.03 25.72
CA THR A 144 -12.84 -17.20 24.33
C THR A 144 -13.79 -18.12 23.59
N THR A 145 -13.98 -17.92 22.28
CA THR A 145 -14.89 -18.74 21.47
C THR A 145 -14.28 -19.10 20.13
N ALA A 146 -14.01 -20.40 19.93
CA ALA A 146 -13.61 -20.98 18.66
C ALA A 146 -14.79 -21.77 18.06
N SER A 147 -15.49 -21.17 17.11
CA SER A 147 -16.72 -21.74 16.50
C SER A 147 -16.56 -22.15 15.04
N GLY A 148 -15.45 -21.79 14.41
CA GLY A 148 -15.11 -22.26 13.07
C GLY A 148 -14.52 -23.67 13.09
N GLN A 149 -14.66 -24.40 11.99
CA GLN A 149 -13.91 -25.64 11.80
C GLN A 149 -12.41 -25.34 11.80
N ALA A 150 -11.63 -26.07 12.61
CA ALA A 150 -10.20 -25.88 12.80
C ALA A 150 -9.79 -24.44 13.20
N SER A 151 -10.67 -23.69 13.86
CA SER A 151 -10.36 -22.34 14.35
C SER A 151 -9.65 -22.38 15.70
N HIS A 152 -8.80 -21.39 15.98
CA HIS A 152 -8.11 -21.21 17.25
C HIS A 152 -8.46 -19.86 17.88
N SER A 153 -8.80 -19.82 19.17
CA SER A 153 -9.09 -18.58 19.91
C SER A 153 -8.39 -18.60 21.26
N GLU A 154 -7.46 -17.69 21.49
CA GLU A 154 -6.70 -17.59 22.76
C GLU A 154 -6.78 -16.18 23.38
N GLY A 155 -6.50 -16.06 24.68
CA GLY A 155 -6.47 -14.78 25.39
C GLY A 155 -7.75 -14.42 26.16
N ARG A 156 -8.27 -13.20 25.99
CA ARG A 156 -9.43 -12.68 26.74
C ARG A 156 -10.46 -12.02 25.84
N LEU A 157 -11.71 -12.47 25.91
CA LEU A 157 -12.82 -11.95 25.08
C LEU A 157 -12.54 -12.08 23.57
N THR A 158 -11.87 -13.16 23.16
CA THR A 158 -11.51 -13.39 21.75
C THR A 158 -12.52 -14.31 21.06
N THR A 159 -12.69 -14.16 19.75
CA THR A 159 -13.61 -14.98 18.97
C THR A 159 -13.03 -15.34 17.61
N ALA A 160 -12.85 -16.62 17.35
CA ALA A 160 -12.52 -17.18 16.05
C ALA A 160 -13.73 -17.95 15.48
N SER A 161 -14.39 -17.39 14.46
CA SER A 161 -15.63 -17.97 13.88
C SER A 161 -15.51 -18.37 12.41
N GLY A 162 -14.43 -17.98 11.75
CA GLY A 162 -14.11 -18.43 10.40
C GLY A 162 -13.49 -19.83 10.39
N ARG A 163 -13.67 -20.57 9.29
CA ARG A 163 -12.95 -21.84 9.10
C ARG A 163 -11.44 -21.56 9.05
N SER A 164 -10.67 -22.28 9.86
CA SER A 164 -9.22 -22.10 10.01
C SER A 164 -8.81 -20.68 10.42
N SER A 165 -9.69 -19.93 11.08
CA SER A 165 -9.34 -18.59 11.59
C SER A 165 -8.62 -18.67 12.94
N HIS A 166 -7.81 -17.65 13.24
CA HIS A 166 -7.07 -17.54 14.49
C HIS A 166 -7.31 -16.16 15.12
N ALA A 167 -7.70 -16.11 16.40
CA ALA A 167 -7.86 -14.88 17.16
C ALA A 167 -7.10 -14.96 18.50
N GLU A 168 -6.20 -14.02 18.74
CA GLU A 168 -5.38 -13.95 19.97
C GLU A 168 -5.39 -12.53 20.57
N GLY A 169 -5.14 -12.39 21.88
CA GLY A 169 -5.06 -11.09 22.56
C GLY A 169 -6.28 -10.69 23.41
N PHE A 170 -6.69 -9.42 23.35
CA PHE A 170 -7.81 -8.86 24.14
C PHE A 170 -8.89 -8.27 23.23
N THR A 171 -10.13 -8.76 23.32
CA THR A 171 -11.27 -8.29 22.50
C THR A 171 -11.01 -8.40 20.98
N THR A 172 -10.41 -9.49 20.53
CA THR A 172 -10.09 -9.72 19.11
C THR A 172 -11.12 -10.61 18.43
N THR A 173 -11.34 -10.42 17.12
CA THR A 173 -12.30 -11.20 16.34
C THR A 173 -11.74 -11.59 14.98
N ALA A 174 -11.65 -12.89 14.72
CA ALA A 174 -11.29 -13.46 13.41
C ALA A 174 -12.48 -14.24 12.83
N SER A 175 -13.26 -13.60 11.96
CA SER A 175 -14.51 -14.15 11.40
C SER A 175 -14.44 -14.54 9.92
N GLY A 176 -13.39 -14.14 9.21
CA GLY A 176 -13.12 -14.56 7.84
C GLY A 176 -12.53 -15.98 7.75
N ILE A 177 -12.74 -16.65 6.63
CA ILE A 177 -12.08 -17.95 6.38
C ILE A 177 -10.58 -17.72 6.31
N ALA A 178 -9.80 -18.50 7.08
CA ALA A 178 -8.35 -18.36 7.20
C ALA A 178 -7.88 -16.95 7.61
N SER A 179 -8.72 -16.20 8.35
CA SER A 179 -8.33 -14.88 8.85
C SER A 179 -7.55 -14.98 10.16
N HIS A 180 -6.70 -13.99 10.42
CA HIS A 180 -5.91 -13.88 11.65
C HIS A 180 -6.12 -12.51 12.29
N ALA A 181 -6.43 -12.46 13.58
CA ALA A 181 -6.55 -11.22 14.35
C ALA A 181 -5.75 -11.32 15.66
N GLU A 182 -4.80 -10.42 15.86
CA GLU A 182 -3.95 -10.37 17.07
C GLU A 182 -3.91 -8.96 17.67
N GLY A 183 -3.67 -8.84 18.99
CA GLY A 183 -3.53 -7.56 19.69
C GLY A 183 -4.75 -7.14 20.53
N GLN A 184 -5.12 -5.84 20.49
CA GLN A 184 -6.18 -5.26 21.32
C GLN A 184 -7.30 -4.68 20.44
N GLY A 185 -8.51 -5.24 20.53
CA GLY A 185 -9.67 -4.71 19.82
C GLY A 185 -9.59 -4.88 18.30
N THR A 186 -8.83 -5.85 17.81
CA THR A 186 -8.60 -6.07 16.37
C THR A 186 -9.67 -6.95 15.74
N THR A 187 -9.94 -6.72 14.45
CA THR A 187 -10.96 -7.48 13.69
C THR A 187 -10.44 -7.87 12.31
N ALA A 188 -10.37 -9.17 12.04
CA ALA A 188 -10.06 -9.76 10.75
C ALA A 188 -11.30 -10.49 10.18
N GLY A 189 -12.10 -9.77 9.38
CA GLY A 189 -13.37 -10.24 8.84
C GLY A 189 -13.35 -10.66 7.38
N GLY A 190 -12.28 -10.37 6.65
CA GLY A 190 -12.13 -10.78 5.24
C GLY A 190 -11.59 -12.20 5.11
N VAL A 191 -11.85 -12.86 3.97
CA VAL A 191 -11.21 -14.14 3.65
C VAL A 191 -9.70 -13.93 3.55
N ALA A 192 -8.90 -14.73 4.26
CA ALA A 192 -7.45 -14.61 4.34
C ALA A 192 -6.96 -13.21 4.77
N SER A 193 -7.76 -12.46 5.53
CA SER A 193 -7.37 -11.14 6.05
C SER A 193 -6.52 -11.27 7.32
N HIS A 194 -5.61 -10.33 7.54
CA HIS A 194 -4.80 -10.25 8.75
C HIS A 194 -4.95 -8.87 9.42
N ALA A 195 -5.20 -8.81 10.73
CA ALA A 195 -5.28 -7.59 11.50
C ALA A 195 -4.44 -7.69 12.79
N GLU A 196 -3.50 -6.78 13.00
CA GLU A 196 -2.58 -6.79 14.14
C GLU A 196 -2.39 -5.37 14.74
N GLY A 197 -2.27 -5.28 16.06
CA GLY A 197 -2.06 -4.01 16.79
C GLY A 197 -3.23 -3.59 17.69
N GLU A 198 -3.59 -2.29 17.70
CA GLU A 198 -4.65 -1.72 18.55
C GLU A 198 -5.78 -1.15 17.70
N GLY A 199 -6.97 -1.74 17.75
CA GLY A 199 -8.13 -1.27 16.98
C GLY A 199 -8.00 -1.45 15.46
N ALA A 200 -7.04 -2.27 14.99
CA ALA A 200 -6.85 -2.58 13.58
C ALA A 200 -8.02 -3.39 13.00
N THR A 201 -8.46 -3.05 11.79
CA THR A 201 -9.57 -3.73 11.10
C THR A 201 -9.17 -4.11 9.67
N ALA A 202 -9.12 -5.41 9.39
CA ALA A 202 -8.93 -5.98 8.06
C ALA A 202 -10.24 -6.65 7.60
N SER A 203 -10.96 -6.01 6.67
CA SER A 203 -12.29 -6.44 6.23
C SER A 203 -12.36 -6.82 4.75
N GLY A 204 -11.31 -6.53 3.97
CA GLY A 204 -11.19 -6.96 2.58
C GLY A 204 -10.69 -8.40 2.45
N GLU A 205 -11.04 -9.08 1.36
CA GLU A 205 -10.40 -10.35 1.00
C GLU A 205 -8.88 -10.13 0.83
N ALA A 206 -8.06 -10.94 1.48
CA ALA A 206 -6.60 -10.85 1.51
C ALA A 206 -6.06 -9.48 1.97
N SER A 207 -6.84 -8.70 2.74
CA SER A 207 -6.39 -7.40 3.26
C SER A 207 -5.51 -7.56 4.50
N HIS A 208 -4.55 -6.65 4.69
CA HIS A 208 -3.69 -6.59 5.87
C HIS A 208 -3.78 -5.22 6.56
N ALA A 209 -4.04 -5.19 7.87
CA ALA A 209 -4.06 -3.97 8.68
C ALA A 209 -3.14 -4.13 9.90
N GLU A 210 -2.12 -3.29 10.02
CA GLU A 210 -1.14 -3.31 11.12
C GLU A 210 -1.07 -1.94 11.82
N GLY A 211 -0.97 -1.90 13.14
CA GLY A 211 -0.73 -0.68 13.92
C GLY A 211 -1.93 -0.20 14.74
N SER A 212 -2.08 1.12 14.91
CA SER A 212 -3.13 1.71 15.76
C SER A 212 -4.24 2.33 14.92
N SER A 213 -5.48 1.89 15.14
CA SER A 213 -6.69 2.37 14.43
C SER A 213 -6.58 2.30 12.91
N THR A 214 -5.87 1.31 12.36
CA THR A 214 -5.69 1.12 10.92
C THR A 214 -6.84 0.33 10.30
N ILE A 215 -7.22 0.67 9.07
CA ILE A 215 -8.35 0.05 8.37
C ILE A 215 -7.94 -0.36 6.96
N ALA A 216 -7.92 -1.67 6.70
CA ALA A 216 -7.78 -2.24 5.37
C ALA A 216 -9.10 -2.87 4.93
N SER A 217 -9.84 -2.21 4.05
CA SER A 217 -11.18 -2.65 3.59
C SER A 217 -11.26 -2.96 2.09
N GLY A 218 -10.22 -2.64 1.33
CA GLY A 218 -10.10 -3.05 -0.06
C GLY A 218 -9.67 -4.51 -0.21
N VAL A 219 -10.05 -5.15 -1.32
CA VAL A 219 -9.50 -6.47 -1.68
C VAL A 219 -8.00 -6.33 -1.88
N ALA A 220 -7.20 -7.17 -1.22
CA ALA A 220 -5.75 -7.15 -1.21
C ALA A 220 -5.15 -5.78 -0.84
N SER A 221 -5.85 -4.98 -0.04
CA SER A 221 -5.34 -3.69 0.45
C SER A 221 -4.43 -3.87 1.66
N HIS A 222 -3.46 -2.99 1.83
CA HIS A 222 -2.57 -2.95 2.99
C HIS A 222 -2.63 -1.58 3.69
N ALA A 223 -2.85 -1.55 5.00
CA ALA A 223 -2.82 -0.34 5.82
C ALA A 223 -1.89 -0.53 7.02
N GLU A 224 -0.87 0.31 7.17
CA GLU A 224 0.07 0.26 8.30
C GLU A 224 0.24 1.65 8.96
N GLY A 225 0.52 1.70 10.27
CA GLY A 225 0.81 2.94 11.00
C GLY A 225 -0.27 3.39 11.99
N ASN A 226 -0.62 4.68 12.01
CA ASN A 226 -1.58 5.26 12.97
C ASN A 226 -2.74 5.98 12.27
N GLY A 227 -3.95 5.43 12.39
CA GLY A 227 -5.16 6.00 11.78
C GLY A 227 -5.15 5.97 10.26
N THR A 228 -4.42 5.03 9.65
CA THR A 228 -4.32 4.89 8.19
C THR A 228 -5.48 4.07 7.62
N GLN A 229 -5.89 4.36 6.39
CA GLN A 229 -7.00 3.69 5.73
C GLN A 229 -6.68 3.32 4.28
N ALA A 230 -6.69 2.02 3.98
CA ALA A 230 -6.58 1.48 2.64
C ALA A 230 -7.94 0.86 2.23
N SER A 231 -8.74 1.62 1.48
CA SER A 231 -10.09 1.23 1.06
C SER A 231 -10.21 0.91 -0.43
N GLY A 232 -9.20 1.29 -1.23
CA GLY A 232 -9.11 0.91 -2.62
C GLY A 232 -8.70 -0.56 -2.78
N PRO A 233 -9.18 -1.30 -3.79
CA PRO A 233 -8.61 -2.61 -4.07
C PRO A 233 -7.13 -2.47 -4.44
N VAL A 234 -6.28 -3.34 -3.89
CA VAL A 234 -4.82 -3.32 -4.09
C VAL A 234 -4.18 -1.99 -3.68
N SER A 235 -4.83 -1.21 -2.81
CA SER A 235 -4.28 0.06 -2.33
C SER A 235 -3.34 -0.15 -1.15
N HIS A 236 -2.36 0.73 -1.00
CA HIS A 236 -1.44 0.74 0.15
C HIS A 236 -1.48 2.11 0.85
N ALA A 237 -1.65 2.12 2.17
CA ALA A 237 -1.60 3.32 3.00
C ALA A 237 -0.65 3.12 4.19
N GLU A 238 0.36 3.98 4.31
CA GLU A 238 1.33 3.95 5.41
C GLU A 238 1.52 5.33 6.07
N GLY A 239 1.97 5.36 7.33
CA GLY A 239 2.24 6.60 8.06
C GLY A 239 1.17 6.99 9.09
N ALA A 240 0.73 8.26 9.09
CA ALA A 240 -0.21 8.79 10.09
C ALA A 240 -1.39 9.52 9.44
N GLY A 241 -2.61 9.01 9.63
CA GLY A 241 -3.84 9.59 9.08
C GLY A 241 -3.90 9.60 7.55
N THR A 242 -3.17 8.70 6.88
CA THR A 242 -3.13 8.61 5.42
C THR A 242 -4.29 7.78 4.88
N ILE A 243 -4.75 8.12 3.68
CA ILE A 243 -5.92 7.48 3.04
C ILE A 243 -5.57 7.09 1.61
N ALA A 244 -5.60 5.79 1.31
CA ALA A 244 -5.52 5.25 -0.05
C ALA A 244 -6.87 4.64 -0.43
N SER A 245 -7.66 5.35 -1.24
CA SER A 245 -9.02 4.95 -1.64
C SER A 245 -9.16 4.68 -3.14
N GLY A 246 -8.12 4.96 -3.93
CA GLY A 246 -8.08 4.62 -5.35
C GLY A 246 -7.69 3.15 -5.59
N LEU A 247 -8.16 2.60 -6.71
CA LEU A 247 -7.69 1.28 -7.17
C LEU A 247 -6.19 1.33 -7.48
N ASN A 248 -5.39 0.42 -6.90
CA ASN A 248 -3.93 0.43 -7.00
C ASN A 248 -3.27 1.76 -6.56
N SER A 249 -3.88 2.49 -5.62
CA SER A 249 -3.32 3.76 -5.14
C SER A 249 -2.33 3.56 -3.98
N HIS A 250 -1.36 4.47 -3.85
CA HIS A 250 -0.41 4.48 -2.73
C HIS A 250 -0.45 5.83 -1.99
N ALA A 251 -0.60 5.82 -0.66
CA ALA A 251 -0.50 7.03 0.16
C ALA A 251 0.48 6.81 1.32
N GLU A 252 1.48 7.68 1.44
CA GLU A 252 2.47 7.66 2.53
C GLU A 252 2.63 9.04 3.20
N GLY A 253 3.17 9.07 4.42
CA GLY A 253 3.44 10.31 5.16
C GLY A 253 2.39 10.69 6.22
N ILE A 254 2.00 11.96 6.28
CA ILE A 254 1.09 12.50 7.31
C ILE A 254 -0.11 13.17 6.63
N LEU A 255 -1.33 12.69 6.92
CA LEU A 255 -2.58 13.25 6.40
C LEU A 255 -2.64 13.33 4.87
N THR A 256 -1.97 12.43 4.16
CA THR A 256 -1.99 12.37 2.69
C THR A 256 -3.19 11.57 2.18
N THR A 257 -3.65 11.85 0.96
CA THR A 257 -4.80 11.17 0.37
C THR A 257 -4.57 10.83 -1.10
N SER A 258 -4.51 9.54 -1.41
CA SER A 258 -4.54 9.03 -2.78
C SER A 258 -5.87 8.40 -3.13
N SER A 259 -6.72 9.18 -3.82
CA SER A 259 -8.08 8.77 -4.22
C SER A 259 -8.22 8.47 -5.71
N GLY A 260 -7.20 8.75 -6.51
CA GLY A 260 -7.15 8.42 -7.93
C GLY A 260 -6.74 6.98 -8.19
N THR A 261 -7.25 6.39 -9.28
CA THR A 261 -6.76 5.07 -9.72
C THR A 261 -5.29 5.16 -10.12
N ALA A 262 -4.46 4.23 -9.66
CA ALA A 262 -3.01 4.21 -9.88
C ALA A 262 -2.29 5.51 -9.45
N SER A 263 -2.84 6.26 -8.50
CA SER A 263 -2.26 7.52 -8.03
C SER A 263 -1.34 7.32 -6.83
N HIS A 264 -0.40 8.25 -6.64
CA HIS A 264 0.56 8.24 -5.54
C HIS A 264 0.63 9.61 -4.84
N SER A 265 0.52 9.65 -3.51
CA SER A 265 0.69 10.86 -2.69
C SER A 265 1.65 10.61 -1.53
N GLU A 266 2.63 11.50 -1.36
CA GLU A 266 3.58 11.47 -0.25
C GLU A 266 3.74 12.85 0.41
N GLY A 267 4.32 12.90 1.61
CA GLY A 267 4.60 14.13 2.35
C GLY A 267 3.57 14.47 3.43
N ILE A 268 3.16 15.74 3.53
CA ILE A 268 2.25 16.24 4.57
C ILE A 268 1.03 16.90 3.92
N GLN A 269 -0.18 16.41 4.20
CA GLN A 269 -1.43 17.00 3.71
C GLN A 269 -1.49 17.14 2.17
N THR A 270 -0.88 16.22 1.42
CA THR A 270 -0.96 16.18 -0.05
C THR A 270 -2.13 15.32 -0.51
N SER A 271 -2.70 15.62 -1.69
CA SER A 271 -3.78 14.81 -2.26
C SER A 271 -3.72 14.67 -3.77
N THR A 272 -3.98 13.46 -4.27
CA THR A 272 -4.15 13.23 -5.72
C THR A 272 -5.52 13.68 -6.24
N ASN A 273 -6.44 14.08 -5.35
CA ASN A 273 -7.71 14.71 -5.70
C ASN A 273 -8.55 13.93 -6.74
N GLY A 274 -8.50 12.60 -6.69
CA GLY A 274 -9.21 11.71 -7.60
C GLY A 274 -8.56 11.54 -8.98
N HIS A 275 -7.43 12.20 -9.25
CA HIS A 275 -6.79 12.15 -10.56
C HIS A 275 -6.07 10.82 -10.82
N ILE A 276 -6.38 10.22 -11.96
CA ILE A 276 -5.86 8.91 -12.35
C ILE A 276 -4.36 9.06 -12.68
N GLY A 277 -3.52 8.21 -12.10
CA GLY A 277 -2.07 8.21 -12.37
C GLY A 277 -1.35 9.49 -11.94
N ALA A 278 -1.96 10.34 -11.12
CA ALA A 278 -1.31 11.52 -10.57
C ALA A 278 -0.29 11.13 -9.50
N HIS A 279 0.83 11.85 -9.46
CA HIS A 279 1.82 11.73 -8.40
C HIS A 279 2.09 13.10 -7.77
N ILE A 280 2.00 13.20 -6.44
CA ILE A 280 2.21 14.45 -5.71
C ILE A 280 3.05 14.23 -4.44
N MET A 281 3.99 15.13 -4.20
CA MET A 281 4.82 15.15 -2.99
C MET A 281 4.92 16.56 -2.39
N GLY A 282 5.32 16.67 -1.12
CA GLY A 282 5.58 17.95 -0.46
C GLY A 282 4.58 18.28 0.66
N THR A 283 4.12 19.53 0.74
CA THR A 283 3.20 19.99 1.80
C THR A 283 1.95 20.70 1.27
N THR A 284 0.77 20.30 1.77
CA THR A 284 -0.56 20.94 1.63
C THR A 284 -1.12 21.15 0.22
N GLY A 285 -0.67 20.40 -0.79
CA GLY A 285 -1.09 20.58 -2.21
C GLY A 285 -2.05 19.50 -2.75
N LYS A 286 -2.80 19.86 -3.80
CA LYS A 286 -3.70 18.94 -4.52
C LYS A 286 -3.31 18.83 -6.00
N ALA A 287 -3.35 17.62 -6.54
CA ALA A 287 -3.24 17.39 -7.97
C ALA A 287 -4.45 17.99 -8.72
N ASP A 288 -4.23 18.42 -9.96
CA ASP A 288 -5.25 19.06 -10.80
C ASP A 288 -5.43 18.41 -12.19
N SER A 289 -4.72 17.31 -12.46
CA SER A 289 -4.75 16.64 -13.74
C SER A 289 -4.27 15.19 -13.65
N ASP A 290 -4.84 14.35 -14.51
CA ASP A 290 -4.49 12.94 -14.64
C ASP A 290 -3.09 12.77 -15.27
N PHE A 291 -2.40 11.71 -14.88
CA PHE A 291 -1.10 11.29 -15.40
C PHE A 291 -0.02 12.38 -15.31
N SER A 292 -0.12 13.26 -14.31
CA SER A 292 0.76 14.41 -14.09
C SER A 292 1.57 14.28 -12.80
N TRP A 293 2.65 15.06 -12.71
CA TRP A 293 3.56 15.07 -11.56
C TRP A 293 3.56 16.45 -10.89
N PHE A 294 3.51 16.49 -9.55
CA PHE A 294 3.25 17.69 -8.77
C PHE A 294 4.21 17.83 -7.58
N LEU A 295 4.74 19.04 -7.38
CA LEU A 295 5.42 19.47 -6.15
C LEU A 295 4.53 20.43 -5.38
N ALA A 296 4.16 20.06 -4.16
CA ALA A 296 3.39 20.87 -3.24
C ALA A 296 4.29 21.62 -2.26
N ASN A 297 3.97 22.88 -1.95
CA ASN A 297 4.75 23.71 -1.03
C ASN A 297 3.92 24.76 -0.28
N GLY A 298 2.68 24.43 0.09
CA GLY A 298 1.86 25.35 0.89
C GLY A 298 2.18 25.27 2.38
N LEU A 299 1.95 26.39 3.08
CA LEU A 299 2.17 26.50 4.52
C LEU A 299 1.03 25.92 5.36
N LEU A 300 -0.21 25.98 4.84
CA LEU A 300 -1.42 25.51 5.50
C LEU A 300 -2.40 24.99 4.44
N ASP A 301 -3.23 24.01 4.79
CA ASP A 301 -4.43 23.69 4.01
C ASP A 301 -5.42 24.85 4.15
N ASP A 302 -5.42 25.74 3.17
CA ASP A 302 -6.34 26.87 3.06
C ASP A 302 -7.68 26.49 2.41
N GLY A 303 -7.89 25.20 2.15
CA GLY A 303 -9.07 24.66 1.48
C GLY A 303 -9.10 24.91 -0.03
N THR A 304 -8.18 25.69 -0.60
CA THR A 304 -8.18 26.01 -2.03
C THR A 304 -7.54 24.90 -2.87
N GLY A 305 -6.60 24.15 -2.28
CA GLY A 305 -5.84 23.12 -2.98
C GLY A 305 -4.77 23.64 -3.94
N ASN A 306 -4.55 24.96 -4.03
CA ASN A 306 -3.67 25.60 -5.01
C ASN A 306 -2.22 25.78 -4.52
N ASN A 307 -1.72 24.85 -3.73
CA ASN A 307 -0.42 24.95 -3.08
C ASN A 307 0.70 24.24 -3.86
N LEU A 308 0.77 24.45 -5.17
CA LEU A 308 1.75 23.79 -6.04
C LEU A 308 2.93 24.72 -6.35
N ALA A 309 4.15 24.28 -6.04
CA ALA A 309 5.38 24.96 -6.42
C ALA A 309 5.77 24.70 -7.88
N ALA A 310 5.52 23.48 -8.35
CA ALA A 310 5.79 23.09 -9.73
C ALA A 310 4.93 21.90 -10.16
N LYS A 311 4.75 21.75 -11.47
CA LYS A 311 4.08 20.57 -12.05
C LYS A 311 4.55 20.28 -13.48
N ILE A 312 4.49 19.01 -13.86
CA ILE A 312 4.67 18.56 -15.25
C ILE A 312 3.39 17.84 -15.67
N ILE A 313 2.75 18.36 -16.72
CA ILE A 313 1.44 17.86 -17.15
C ILE A 313 1.61 16.71 -18.15
N GLY A 314 1.01 15.56 -17.88
CA GLY A 314 1.09 14.38 -18.77
C GLY A 314 -0.14 14.17 -19.67
N SER A 315 -1.18 14.98 -19.54
CA SER A 315 -2.46 14.82 -20.26
C SER A 315 -3.04 16.13 -20.79
N GLY A 316 -4.00 16.04 -21.72
CA GLY A 316 -4.73 17.20 -22.23
C GLY A 316 -3.88 18.21 -23.03
N LEU A 317 -4.35 19.46 -23.06
CA LEU A 317 -3.78 20.56 -23.87
C LEU A 317 -2.36 20.97 -23.45
N ASN A 318 -1.99 20.71 -22.21
CA ASN A 318 -0.70 21.07 -21.65
C ASN A 318 0.25 19.87 -21.54
N ASN A 319 -0.07 18.73 -22.16
CA ASN A 319 0.78 17.55 -22.17
C ASN A 319 2.24 17.89 -22.58
N GLY A 320 3.17 17.54 -21.69
CA GLY A 320 4.61 17.77 -21.82
C GLY A 320 5.08 19.15 -21.37
N LYS A 321 4.20 20.01 -20.85
CA LYS A 321 4.57 21.34 -20.33
C LYS A 321 4.88 21.27 -18.85
N GLY A 322 5.99 21.89 -18.46
CA GLY A 322 6.35 22.17 -17.07
C GLY A 322 5.91 23.56 -16.65
N PHE A 323 5.50 23.71 -15.39
CA PHE A 323 5.10 24.96 -14.77
C PHE A 323 5.84 25.10 -13.45
N ALA A 324 6.28 26.31 -13.12
CA ALA A 324 6.88 26.67 -11.84
C ALA A 324 6.25 27.99 -11.39
N ASP A 325 5.90 28.09 -10.11
CA ASP A 325 5.20 29.26 -9.56
C ASP A 325 6.09 30.51 -9.54
N VAL A 326 7.32 30.39 -9.03
CA VAL A 326 8.28 31.50 -8.98
C VAL A 326 9.17 31.54 -10.22
N GLY A 327 9.87 30.44 -10.52
CA GLY A 327 10.77 30.38 -11.67
C GLY A 327 11.91 29.39 -11.50
N TRP A 328 12.70 29.25 -12.56
CA TRP A 328 13.86 28.38 -12.63
C TRP A 328 15.16 29.20 -12.62
N PHE A 329 16.00 28.99 -11.62
CA PHE A 329 17.25 29.71 -11.45
C PHE A 329 18.42 28.91 -12.02
N GLY A 330 18.73 29.13 -13.30
CA GLY A 330 19.88 28.52 -13.98
C GLY A 330 21.18 29.29 -13.72
N GLY A 331 22.28 28.56 -13.50
CA GLY A 331 23.63 29.13 -13.36
C GLY A 331 24.41 29.25 -14.68
N GLY A 332 23.78 28.94 -15.81
CA GLY A 332 24.34 29.07 -17.15
C GLY A 332 24.40 30.52 -17.63
N ALA A 333 25.07 30.72 -18.77
CA ALA A 333 25.45 32.04 -19.29
C ALA A 333 24.29 32.80 -19.96
N ASP A 334 23.35 32.09 -20.56
CA ASP A 334 22.46 32.66 -21.57
C ASP A 334 21.18 31.86 -21.84
N PHE A 335 20.29 32.50 -22.61
CA PHE A 335 19.17 31.87 -23.31
C PHE A 335 19.63 31.54 -24.73
N ALA A 336 19.63 30.25 -25.07
CA ALA A 336 20.09 29.76 -26.35
C ALA A 336 19.02 28.96 -27.10
N GLU A 337 19.16 28.93 -28.42
CA GLU A 337 18.46 27.98 -29.27
C GLU A 337 19.47 27.17 -30.09
N MET A 338 19.08 25.94 -30.42
CA MET A 338 19.84 25.08 -31.32
C MET A 338 19.57 25.45 -32.77
N PHE A 339 20.62 25.63 -33.56
CA PHE A 339 20.58 25.89 -35.01
C PHE A 339 21.44 24.88 -35.78
N GLU A 340 21.04 24.59 -37.01
CA GLU A 340 21.80 23.73 -37.92
C GLU A 340 22.86 24.52 -38.67
N THR A 341 24.06 23.96 -38.83
CA THR A 341 25.16 24.62 -39.54
C THR A 341 25.04 24.44 -41.05
N LEU A 342 25.42 25.48 -41.80
CA LEU A 342 25.27 25.52 -43.26
C LEU A 342 26.03 24.40 -43.98
N ASP A 343 27.22 24.06 -43.50
CA ASP A 343 28.12 23.06 -44.09
C ASP A 343 28.05 21.69 -43.38
N GLY A 344 27.17 21.55 -42.38
CA GLY A 344 27.06 20.36 -41.54
C GLY A 344 28.24 20.11 -40.60
N GLN A 345 29.20 21.05 -40.52
CA GLN A 345 30.33 20.96 -39.59
C GLN A 345 30.03 21.73 -38.30
N PRO A 346 30.54 21.28 -37.15
CA PRO A 346 30.33 21.99 -35.89
C PRO A 346 31.07 23.33 -35.90
N ILE A 347 30.42 24.36 -35.35
CA ILE A 347 31.07 25.63 -35.00
C ILE A 347 31.34 25.58 -33.51
N ASP A 348 32.63 25.62 -33.13
CA ASP A 348 33.04 25.62 -31.73
C ASP A 348 32.51 26.86 -30.97
N VAL A 349 32.59 26.85 -29.65
CA VAL A 349 32.02 27.89 -28.79
C VAL A 349 32.74 29.23 -28.91
N GLY A 350 32.01 30.32 -28.67
CA GLY A 350 32.52 31.68 -28.63
C GLY A 350 32.74 32.34 -29.99
N TYR A 351 32.19 31.79 -31.09
CA TYR A 351 32.17 32.45 -32.40
C TYR A 351 30.86 33.23 -32.58
N MET A 352 30.95 34.41 -33.19
CA MET A 352 29.79 35.16 -33.64
C MET A 352 29.22 34.53 -34.90
N VAL A 353 27.91 34.31 -34.94
CA VAL A 353 27.23 33.63 -36.06
C VAL A 353 26.10 34.48 -36.63
N THR A 354 25.77 34.20 -37.89
CA THR A 354 24.66 34.80 -38.62
C THR A 354 23.89 33.74 -39.41
N LEU A 355 22.73 34.11 -39.92
CA LEU A 355 21.92 33.29 -40.81
C LEU A 355 22.46 33.34 -42.25
N ASP A 356 22.23 32.30 -43.04
CA ASP A 356 22.71 32.16 -44.43
C ASP A 356 21.98 33.05 -45.46
N GLY A 357 21.26 34.08 -45.02
CA GLY A 357 20.61 35.10 -45.86
C GLY A 357 19.27 34.68 -46.47
N GLU A 358 19.08 33.39 -46.79
CA GLU A 358 17.84 32.84 -47.36
C GLU A 358 17.18 31.73 -46.52
N GLY A 359 17.78 31.28 -45.40
CA GLY A 359 17.32 30.10 -44.66
C GLY A 359 17.44 30.14 -43.14
N ASP A 360 17.29 28.95 -42.54
CA ASP A 360 17.25 28.66 -41.11
C ASP A 360 18.57 28.07 -40.57
N ARG A 361 19.64 28.16 -41.36
CA ARG A 361 20.96 27.62 -41.04
C ARG A 361 21.97 28.71 -40.70
N ILE A 362 22.96 28.35 -39.91
CA ILE A 362 23.98 29.28 -39.39
C ILE A 362 25.35 29.06 -40.00
N ARG A 363 26.11 30.15 -40.06
CA ARG A 363 27.55 30.16 -40.34
C ARG A 363 28.25 31.18 -39.46
N LYS A 364 29.59 31.12 -39.39
CA LYS A 364 30.38 32.21 -38.81
C LYS A 364 30.06 33.53 -39.53
N ALA A 365 29.82 34.57 -38.75
CA ALA A 365 29.57 35.91 -39.27
C ALA A 365 30.87 36.53 -39.81
N LYS A 366 30.74 37.40 -40.79
CA LYS A 366 31.83 38.13 -41.45
C LYS A 366 31.72 39.62 -41.18
N SER A 367 32.78 40.37 -41.50
CA SER A 367 32.87 41.79 -41.18
C SER A 367 31.85 42.68 -41.89
N ASN A 368 31.26 42.18 -42.98
CA ASN A 368 30.23 42.83 -43.80
C ASN A 368 28.81 42.33 -43.51
N ASP A 369 28.62 41.37 -42.60
CA ASP A 369 27.27 40.93 -42.22
C ASP A 369 26.58 42.02 -41.39
N HIS A 370 25.37 42.40 -41.82
CA HIS A 370 24.57 43.44 -41.16
C HIS A 370 23.71 42.88 -40.02
N TYR A 371 23.51 41.57 -39.97
CA TYR A 371 22.73 40.90 -38.93
C TYR A 371 23.62 39.91 -38.19
N LEU A 372 23.56 39.97 -36.86
CA LEU A 372 24.18 38.99 -35.98
C LEU A 372 23.06 38.24 -35.26
N LEU A 373 23.06 36.91 -35.41
CA LEU A 373 22.09 36.05 -34.73
C LEU A 373 22.44 35.94 -33.24
N GLY A 374 23.70 35.67 -32.94
CA GLY A 374 24.16 35.41 -31.58
C GLY A 374 25.58 34.86 -31.54
N ILE A 375 25.91 34.18 -30.45
CA ILE A 375 27.24 33.61 -30.21
C ILE A 375 27.09 32.13 -29.87
N THR A 376 27.92 31.27 -30.45
CA THR A 376 27.91 29.83 -30.10
C THR A 376 28.18 29.64 -28.60
N SER A 377 27.19 29.11 -27.88
CA SER A 377 27.17 29.05 -26.42
C SER A 377 27.71 27.71 -25.91
N ALA A 378 28.48 27.77 -24.81
CA ALA A 378 29.03 26.61 -24.13
C ALA A 378 28.15 26.09 -22.99
N ASN A 379 27.35 26.97 -22.36
CA ASN A 379 26.65 26.64 -21.12
C ASN A 379 25.34 27.43 -20.97
N PRO A 380 24.33 27.21 -21.83
CA PRO A 380 23.06 27.91 -21.74
C PRO A 380 22.25 27.46 -20.51
N SER A 381 21.64 28.43 -19.82
CA SER A 381 20.66 28.15 -18.74
C SER A 381 19.36 27.59 -19.29
N PHE A 382 18.99 28.01 -20.50
CA PHE A 382 17.81 27.54 -21.23
C PHE A 382 18.22 27.22 -22.66
N LEU A 383 17.92 26.01 -23.11
CA LEU A 383 18.21 25.55 -24.46
C LEU A 383 16.91 25.16 -25.17
N ALA A 384 16.45 26.03 -26.06
CA ALA A 384 15.29 25.74 -26.90
C ALA A 384 15.70 25.01 -28.19
N ASN A 385 14.71 24.41 -28.84
CA ASN A 385 14.86 23.72 -30.13
C ASN A 385 15.83 22.52 -30.14
N SER A 386 16.19 21.96 -28.99
CA SER A 386 17.14 20.83 -28.84
C SER A 386 16.57 19.46 -29.24
N GLY A 387 15.27 19.25 -29.01
CA GLY A 387 14.62 17.98 -29.32
C GLY A 387 14.97 16.83 -28.36
N GLU A 388 15.48 17.11 -27.16
CA GLU A 388 16.01 16.08 -26.24
C GLU A 388 15.11 14.86 -26.03
N LEU A 389 13.79 15.06 -25.93
CA LEU A 389 12.86 14.01 -25.54
C LEU A 389 12.29 13.21 -26.72
N ARG A 390 12.32 13.77 -27.93
CA ARG A 390 11.73 13.15 -29.13
C ARG A 390 12.09 13.88 -30.41
N TRP A 391 11.96 13.16 -31.52
CA TRP A 391 11.98 13.77 -32.85
C TRP A 391 10.99 14.92 -32.95
N LYS A 392 11.48 16.09 -33.37
CA LYS A 392 10.73 17.36 -33.37
C LYS A 392 9.40 17.24 -34.11
N ASP A 393 9.42 16.57 -35.27
CA ASP A 393 8.26 16.46 -36.16
C ASP A 393 7.48 15.15 -35.96
N LYS A 394 7.66 14.47 -34.81
CA LYS A 394 6.89 13.27 -34.47
C LYS A 394 5.38 13.52 -34.51
N PHE A 395 4.95 14.72 -34.14
CA PHE A 395 3.54 15.10 -34.11
C PHE A 395 3.25 16.19 -35.13
N MET A 396 2.04 16.15 -35.69
CA MET A 396 1.54 17.20 -36.56
C MET A 396 1.33 18.49 -35.76
N THR A 397 1.70 19.61 -36.36
CA THR A 397 1.43 20.94 -35.84
C THR A 397 0.54 21.73 -36.79
N ASP A 398 -0.13 22.76 -36.27
CA ASP A 398 -0.74 23.79 -37.11
C ASP A 398 0.30 24.77 -37.67
N GLU A 399 -0.17 25.77 -38.41
CA GLU A 399 0.65 26.82 -39.02
C GLU A 399 1.44 27.66 -38.00
N TRP A 400 1.07 27.62 -36.71
CA TRP A 400 1.72 28.35 -35.62
C TRP A 400 2.63 27.43 -34.76
N GLY A 401 2.83 26.18 -35.16
CA GLY A 401 3.66 25.22 -34.44
C GLY A 401 2.99 24.56 -33.23
N ARG A 402 1.68 24.77 -33.03
CA ARG A 402 0.94 24.11 -31.93
C ARG A 402 0.60 22.69 -32.34
N ILE A 403 0.84 21.73 -31.45
CA ILE A 403 0.55 20.31 -31.71
C ILE A 403 -0.96 20.14 -31.92
N LEU A 404 -1.33 19.51 -33.02
CA LEU A 404 -2.71 19.12 -33.31
C LEU A 404 -3.08 17.94 -32.44
N LEU A 405 -4.13 18.10 -31.64
CA LEU A 405 -4.70 17.03 -30.83
C LEU A 405 -5.85 16.36 -31.59
N GLN A 406 -6.04 15.08 -31.31
CA GLN A 406 -7.24 14.33 -31.68
C GLN A 406 -7.83 13.72 -30.42
N ASN A 407 -9.17 13.69 -30.37
CA ASN A 407 -9.87 12.97 -29.32
C ASN A 407 -9.86 11.48 -29.67
N VAL A 408 -9.20 10.70 -28.83
CA VAL A 408 -9.11 9.25 -28.97
C VAL A 408 -9.95 8.62 -27.87
N LEU A 409 -10.85 7.72 -28.25
CA LEU A 409 -11.52 6.85 -27.30
C LEU A 409 -10.49 5.85 -26.79
N VAL A 410 -10.12 5.97 -25.53
CA VAL A 410 -9.27 5.01 -24.85
C VAL A 410 -10.19 3.96 -24.23
N PRO A 411 -10.14 2.71 -24.72
CA PRO A 411 -11.02 1.67 -24.22
C PRO A 411 -10.78 1.43 -22.73
N ALA A 412 -11.80 0.92 -22.05
CA ALA A 412 -11.67 0.49 -20.67
C ALA A 412 -10.53 -0.52 -20.52
N VAL A 413 -9.70 -0.35 -19.49
CA VAL A 413 -8.74 -1.37 -19.09
C VAL A 413 -9.48 -2.38 -18.24
N LEU A 414 -9.47 -3.65 -18.65
CA LEU A 414 -10.14 -4.73 -17.95
C LEU A 414 -9.13 -5.61 -17.22
N ASP A 415 -9.55 -6.22 -16.12
CA ASP A 415 -8.82 -7.35 -15.54
C ASP A 415 -8.96 -8.62 -16.40
N ASN A 416 -8.28 -9.69 -15.99
CA ASN A 416 -8.35 -11.01 -16.64
C ASN A 416 -9.76 -11.66 -16.59
N LYS A 417 -10.71 -11.09 -15.84
CA LYS A 417 -12.09 -11.54 -15.70
C LYS A 417 -13.09 -10.60 -16.40
N GLY A 418 -12.61 -9.56 -17.10
CA GLY A 418 -13.44 -8.61 -17.84
C GLY A 418 -14.03 -7.46 -17.00
N LYS A 419 -13.63 -7.30 -15.73
CA LYS A 419 -14.06 -6.17 -14.90
C LYS A 419 -13.26 -4.92 -15.25
N VAL A 420 -13.96 -3.79 -15.36
CA VAL A 420 -13.34 -2.48 -15.61
C VAL A 420 -12.46 -2.06 -14.43
N ILE A 421 -11.16 -1.91 -14.69
CA ILE A 421 -10.15 -1.33 -13.79
C ILE A 421 -10.07 0.17 -14.02
N ILE A 422 -9.91 0.59 -15.27
CA ILE A 422 -9.91 2.00 -15.67
C ILE A 422 -11.07 2.17 -16.66
N PRO A 423 -12.02 3.08 -16.39
CA PRO A 423 -13.14 3.29 -17.28
C PRO A 423 -12.67 3.75 -18.66
N GLU A 424 -13.49 3.43 -19.66
CA GLU A 424 -13.37 4.03 -20.97
C GLU A 424 -13.43 5.56 -20.84
N ARG A 425 -12.57 6.25 -21.58
CA ARG A 425 -12.50 7.72 -21.53
C ARG A 425 -12.07 8.30 -22.86
N MET A 426 -12.44 9.55 -23.08
CA MET A 426 -11.92 10.34 -24.18
C MET A 426 -10.63 11.03 -23.73
N GLU A 427 -9.54 10.83 -24.48
CA GLU A 427 -8.29 11.54 -24.26
C GLU A 427 -7.90 12.38 -25.47
N ALA A 428 -7.51 13.62 -25.22
CA ALA A 428 -6.85 14.45 -26.23
C ALA A 428 -5.39 13.99 -26.37
N ARG A 429 -5.05 13.37 -27.51
CA ARG A 429 -3.70 12.88 -27.80
C ARG A 429 -3.09 13.60 -29.00
N PRO A 430 -1.76 13.80 -29.04
CA PRO A 430 -1.08 14.32 -30.23
C PRO A 430 -1.31 13.47 -31.47
N ARG A 431 -1.60 14.11 -32.61
CA ARG A 431 -1.69 13.44 -33.91
C ARG A 431 -0.30 13.11 -34.42
N ILE A 432 -0.02 11.83 -34.67
CA ILE A 432 1.27 11.38 -35.23
C ILE A 432 1.42 11.92 -36.65
N ASN A 433 2.60 12.43 -36.97
CA ASN A 433 2.95 12.84 -38.33
C ASN A 433 3.11 11.59 -39.23
N PRO A 434 2.40 11.48 -40.37
CA PRO A 434 2.53 10.33 -41.28
C PRO A 434 3.96 10.11 -41.82
N ARG A 435 4.82 11.14 -41.77
CA ARG A 435 6.24 11.03 -42.16
C ARG A 435 7.13 10.48 -41.06
N TYR A 436 6.61 10.32 -39.84
CA TYR A 436 7.37 9.76 -38.72
C TYR A 436 7.60 8.25 -38.92
N ASN A 437 8.87 7.85 -38.85
CA ASN A 437 9.26 6.44 -38.89
C ASN A 437 9.70 5.98 -37.49
N ALA A 438 8.90 5.13 -36.85
CA ALA A 438 9.19 4.61 -35.51
C ALA A 438 10.39 3.63 -35.47
N ALA A 439 10.79 3.05 -36.61
CA ALA A 439 11.93 2.13 -36.68
C ALA A 439 13.29 2.85 -36.74
N GLN A 440 13.29 4.16 -36.99
CA GLN A 440 14.51 4.94 -37.07
C GLN A 440 14.99 5.35 -35.67
N SER A 441 16.25 5.04 -35.34
CA SER A 441 16.86 5.53 -34.10
C SER A 441 16.91 7.05 -34.10
N TYR A 442 16.45 7.67 -33.01
CA TYR A 442 16.49 9.12 -32.83
C TYR A 442 17.75 9.53 -32.06
N LYS A 443 18.41 10.59 -32.52
CA LYS A 443 19.43 11.32 -31.76
C LYS A 443 18.96 12.75 -31.57
N ALA A 444 19.01 13.24 -30.33
CA ALA A 444 18.73 14.63 -30.01
C ALA A 444 19.70 15.55 -30.77
N ARG A 445 19.30 16.80 -31.04
CA ARG A 445 20.16 17.71 -31.80
C ARG A 445 21.45 18.02 -31.07
N SER A 446 21.44 18.03 -29.73
CA SER A 446 22.63 18.22 -28.89
C SER A 446 23.70 17.13 -29.09
N GLN A 447 23.32 16.00 -29.69
CA GLN A 447 24.19 14.86 -29.97
C GLN A 447 24.62 14.79 -31.44
N ARG A 448 24.26 15.79 -32.25
CA ARG A 448 24.54 15.85 -33.70
C ARG A 448 25.49 16.99 -33.99
N LEU A 449 26.56 16.71 -34.75
CA LEU A 449 27.65 17.66 -35.01
C LEU A 449 27.19 18.86 -35.83
N GLU A 450 26.19 18.68 -36.67
CA GLU A 450 25.62 19.74 -37.50
C GLU A 450 24.71 20.70 -36.71
N TRP A 451 24.50 20.50 -35.41
CA TRP A 451 23.69 21.38 -34.57
C TRP A 451 24.50 22.03 -33.45
N VAL A 452 24.33 23.34 -33.30
CA VAL A 452 25.08 24.15 -32.34
C VAL A 452 24.12 25.01 -31.53
N ALA A 453 24.37 25.11 -30.22
CA ALA A 453 23.67 26.03 -29.34
C ALA A 453 24.16 27.46 -29.62
N VAL A 454 23.25 28.37 -29.94
CA VAL A 454 23.55 29.79 -30.16
C VAL A 454 22.85 30.59 -29.08
N GLY A 455 23.64 31.28 -28.28
CA GLY A 455 23.17 32.22 -27.29
C GLY A 455 22.66 33.50 -27.92
N LEU A 456 21.38 33.78 -27.68
CA LEU A 456 20.65 34.89 -28.27
C LEU A 456 20.51 36.07 -27.28
N LEU A 457 20.64 35.79 -25.99
CA LEU A 457 20.53 36.77 -24.91
C LEU A 457 21.33 36.29 -23.69
N GLY A 458 22.21 37.13 -23.15
CA GLY A 458 22.93 36.83 -21.91
C GLY A 458 24.35 37.36 -21.88
N GLN A 459 25.09 36.93 -20.85
CA GLN A 459 26.50 37.29 -20.68
C GLN A 459 27.35 36.16 -21.23
N ILE A 460 27.84 36.32 -22.46
CA ILE A 460 28.46 35.22 -23.22
C ILE A 460 29.94 35.51 -23.44
N LEU A 461 30.78 34.50 -23.22
CA LEU A 461 32.18 34.55 -23.57
C LEU A 461 32.35 34.42 -25.08
N VAL A 462 33.12 35.33 -25.65
CA VAL A 462 33.39 35.37 -27.09
C VAL A 462 34.89 35.40 -27.34
N ARG A 463 35.31 34.74 -28.42
CA ARG A 463 36.66 34.81 -28.95
C ARG A 463 36.89 36.22 -29.48
N ASP A 464 38.04 36.81 -29.18
CA ASP A 464 38.40 38.14 -29.66
C ASP A 464 39.82 38.18 -30.24
N ASP A 465 40.06 39.13 -31.14
CA ASP A 465 41.36 39.32 -31.83
C ASP A 465 42.37 40.17 -31.04
N GLY A 466 42.04 40.52 -29.79
CA GLY A 466 42.84 41.36 -28.90
C GLY A 466 42.50 42.84 -28.95
N THR A 467 41.69 43.30 -29.92
CA THR A 467 41.41 44.73 -30.11
C THR A 467 40.23 45.24 -29.27
N CYS A 468 39.37 44.34 -28.79
CA CYS A 468 38.16 44.71 -28.06
C CYS A 468 38.49 45.26 -26.66
N LEU A 469 37.96 46.45 -26.32
CA LEU A 469 38.19 47.07 -25.02
C LEU A 469 36.93 47.03 -24.15
N PRO A 470 37.04 46.80 -22.82
CA PRO A 470 35.92 46.98 -21.90
C PRO A 470 35.29 48.35 -22.08
N LYS A 471 33.96 48.43 -21.99
CA LYS A 471 33.19 49.65 -22.28
C LYS A 471 33.23 50.09 -23.75
N GLY A 472 33.76 49.27 -24.66
CA GLY A 472 33.63 49.42 -26.10
C GLY A 472 32.51 48.54 -26.68
N TYR A 473 32.46 48.45 -28.00
CA TYR A 473 31.63 47.51 -28.74
C TYR A 473 32.49 46.62 -29.62
N CYS A 474 31.94 45.49 -30.04
CA CYS A 474 32.61 44.57 -30.94
C CYS A 474 31.66 44.02 -32.00
N LYS A 475 32.22 43.76 -33.19
CA LYS A 475 31.56 43.11 -34.32
C LYS A 475 32.42 41.92 -34.79
N PRO A 476 31.91 41.00 -35.61
CA PRO A 476 32.75 39.94 -36.16
C PRO A 476 33.77 40.52 -37.16
N ASN A 477 34.97 39.94 -37.19
CA ASN A 477 35.85 39.97 -38.34
C ASN A 477 35.44 38.88 -39.36
N ASP A 478 36.23 38.67 -40.42
CA ASP A 478 35.90 37.67 -41.46
C ASP A 478 36.04 36.21 -41.01
N GLU A 479 36.52 35.97 -39.78
CA GLU A 479 36.62 34.66 -39.14
C GLU A 479 35.54 34.41 -38.07
N GLY A 480 34.59 35.35 -37.88
CA GLY A 480 33.56 35.27 -36.84
C GLY A 480 34.08 35.52 -35.42
N ILE A 481 35.27 36.13 -35.30
CA ILE A 481 35.91 36.49 -34.04
C ILE A 481 35.62 37.97 -33.75
N ALA A 482 35.43 38.32 -32.48
CA ALA A 482 35.15 39.69 -32.07
C ALA A 482 36.34 40.62 -32.39
N THR A 483 36.07 41.72 -33.07
CA THR A 483 36.99 42.82 -33.33
C THR A 483 36.36 44.15 -32.89
N SER A 484 37.19 45.11 -32.49
CA SER A 484 36.76 46.41 -31.98
C SER A 484 35.89 47.15 -33.00
N SER A 485 34.80 47.75 -32.53
CA SER A 485 33.87 48.49 -33.37
C SER A 485 33.16 49.59 -32.60
N SER A 486 32.54 50.52 -33.32
CA SER A 486 31.62 51.51 -32.76
C SER A 486 30.22 50.93 -32.53
N VAL A 487 29.91 49.75 -33.10
CA VAL A 487 28.59 49.10 -33.05
C VAL A 487 28.73 47.59 -32.77
N GLY A 488 27.63 46.92 -32.45
CA GLY A 488 27.59 45.49 -32.17
C GLY A 488 27.39 45.16 -30.69
N TYR A 489 28.00 44.08 -30.19
CA TYR A 489 27.80 43.66 -28.81
C TYR A 489 28.65 44.46 -27.82
N ARG A 490 28.08 44.75 -26.66
CA ARG A 490 28.73 45.54 -25.60
C ARG A 490 29.77 44.69 -24.88
N VAL A 491 31.03 45.15 -24.86
CA VAL A 491 32.11 44.48 -24.14
C VAL A 491 32.04 44.83 -22.65
N MET A 492 31.80 43.83 -21.81
CA MET A 492 31.70 43.99 -20.35
C MET A 492 33.07 43.96 -19.69
N LYS A 493 33.86 42.91 -19.97
CA LYS A 493 35.21 42.73 -19.44
C LYS A 493 36.05 41.86 -20.36
N ARG A 494 37.36 41.99 -20.25
CA ARG A 494 38.33 41.06 -20.84
C ARG A 494 38.59 39.93 -19.85
N THR A 495 38.53 38.68 -20.31
CA THR A 495 38.74 37.49 -19.46
C THR A 495 40.03 36.76 -19.81
N GLY A 496 40.62 37.04 -20.97
CA GLY A 496 41.94 36.53 -21.37
C GLY A 496 42.54 37.31 -22.55
N PRO A 497 43.69 36.83 -23.09
CA PRO A 497 44.36 37.47 -24.23
C PRO A 497 43.47 37.56 -25.48
N ASN A 498 42.70 36.50 -25.76
CA ASN A 498 41.84 36.36 -26.95
C ASN A 498 40.39 36.02 -26.55
N GLN A 499 39.95 36.50 -25.39
CA GLN A 499 38.61 36.23 -24.88
C GLN A 499 38.08 37.44 -24.08
N ILE A 500 36.83 37.79 -24.37
CA ILE A 500 36.08 38.82 -23.67
C ILE A 500 34.71 38.28 -23.27
N LEU A 501 34.11 38.89 -22.26
CA LEU A 501 32.71 38.71 -21.91
C LEU A 501 31.91 39.85 -22.51
N VAL A 502 30.88 39.52 -23.29
CA VAL A 502 29.96 40.48 -23.89
C VAL A 502 28.55 40.30 -23.37
N MET A 503 27.78 41.39 -23.40
CA MET A 503 26.33 41.31 -23.27
C MET A 503 25.71 41.12 -24.66
N VAL A 504 25.16 39.94 -24.90
CA VAL A 504 24.38 39.63 -26.10
C VAL A 504 22.94 40.03 -25.85
N GLN A 505 22.38 40.80 -26.78
CA GLN A 505 20.99 41.24 -26.81
C GLN A 505 20.57 41.36 -28.28
N PRO A 506 19.27 41.28 -28.63
CA PRO A 506 18.81 41.54 -29.98
C PRO A 506 19.23 42.95 -30.41
N VAL A 507 20.19 43.06 -31.32
CA VAL A 507 20.66 44.35 -31.82
C VAL A 507 19.95 44.64 -33.14
N GLN A 508 19.07 45.66 -33.17
CA GLN A 508 18.78 46.34 -34.44
C GLN A 508 19.95 47.30 -34.68
N LEU A 509 20.84 46.93 -35.59
CA LEU A 509 21.81 47.87 -36.15
C LEU A 509 21.02 48.81 -37.07
N GLY A 510 20.80 50.04 -36.60
CA GLY A 510 20.15 51.10 -37.36
C GLY A 510 20.98 51.65 -38.50
#